data_AF-G5KH55-F1
#
_entry.id   AF-G5KH55-F1
#
_cell.length_a   1.000
_cell.length_b   1.000
_cell.length_c   1.000
_cell.angle_alpha   90.00
_cell.angle_beta   90.00
_cell.angle_gamma   90.00
#
_symmetry.space_group_name_H-M   'P 1'
#
loop_
_entity.id
_entity.type
_entity.pdbx_description
1 polymer ?
#
loop_
_entity_poly.entity_id
_entity_poly.type
_entity_poly.pdbx_seq_one_letter_code
_entity_poly.pdbx_strand_id
1 'polypeptide(L)'
;MDNYFRAYEVIESMTIPFTLTIVSIDSKRGRQLMNQQLPLIQNALDEIERNYSPFIANSMVRRFQEGDKSILMTNQEFQSIYLATSAAKYKTKDLFDSYFNGHFDPTGYVKG
;
A
#
# COMPACT_ATOMS: atom_id res chain seq x y z
N MET A 1 16.24 -34.58 1.75
CA MET A 1 15.65 -33.41 1.07
C MET A 1 14.37 -33.10 1.80
N ASP A 2 14.31 -31.95 2.48
CA ASP A 2 13.09 -31.54 3.16
C ASP A 2 12.02 -31.21 2.12
N ASN A 3 10.87 -31.87 2.24
CA ASN A 3 9.78 -31.74 1.27
C ASN A 3 8.92 -30.55 1.68
N TYR A 4 9.29 -29.36 1.22
CA TYR A 4 8.53 -28.14 1.49
C TYR A 4 7.28 -28.07 0.60
N PHE A 5 6.16 -27.69 1.21
CA PHE A 5 4.97 -27.24 0.52
C PHE A 5 5.07 -25.74 0.23
N ARG A 6 4.78 -25.35 -1.02
CA ARG A 6 4.64 -23.96 -1.44
C ARG A 6 3.26 -23.73 -2.03
N ALA A 7 2.54 -22.75 -1.50
CA ALA A 7 1.32 -22.21 -2.09
C ALA A 7 1.55 -20.76 -2.47
N TYR A 8 0.91 -20.31 -3.55
CA TYR A 8 0.84 -18.91 -3.89
C TYR A 8 -0.55 -18.54 -4.39
N GLU A 9 -0.95 -17.30 -4.13
CA GLU A 9 -2.17 -16.69 -4.64
C GLU A 9 -1.82 -15.30 -5.18
N VAL A 10 -2.55 -14.86 -6.22
CA VAL A 10 -2.40 -13.52 -6.80
C VAL A 10 -3.60 -12.69 -6.39
N ILE A 11 -3.33 -11.49 -5.89
CA ILE A 11 -4.33 -10.49 -5.51
C ILE A 11 -4.21 -9.31 -6.47
N GLU A 12 -5.30 -8.99 -7.18
CA GLU A 12 -5.38 -7.79 -8.00
C GLU A 12 -5.87 -6.63 -7.14
N SER A 13 -5.06 -5.60 -6.94
CA SER A 13 -5.47 -4.40 -6.22
C SER A 13 -4.68 -3.19 -6.68
N MET A 14 -5.24 -1.98 -6.53
CA MET A 14 -4.53 -0.75 -6.85
C MET A 14 -3.98 -0.70 -8.30
N THR A 15 -4.64 -1.40 -9.23
CA THR A 15 -4.26 -1.63 -10.65
C THR A 15 -2.94 -2.39 -10.87
N ILE A 16 -2.45 -3.14 -9.87
CA ILE A 16 -1.24 -3.95 -9.96
C ILE A 16 -1.42 -5.33 -9.28
N PRO A 17 -0.69 -6.38 -9.72
CA PRO A 17 -0.77 -7.69 -9.10
C PRO A 17 0.15 -7.82 -7.87
N PHE A 18 -0.38 -8.33 -6.77
CA PHE A 18 0.36 -8.71 -5.57
C PHE A 18 0.41 -10.24 -5.45
N THR A 19 1.58 -10.82 -5.20
CA THR A 19 1.71 -12.28 -5.01
C THR A 19 1.91 -12.60 -3.53
N LEU A 20 0.97 -13.32 -2.94
CA LEU A 20 1.11 -13.90 -1.60
C LEU A 20 1.69 -15.30 -1.73
N THR A 21 2.87 -15.54 -1.14
CA THR A 21 3.48 -16.88 -1.11
C THR A 21 3.61 -17.37 0.33
N ILE A 22 3.19 -18.61 0.57
CA ILE A 22 3.41 -19.32 1.84
C ILE A 22 4.24 -20.57 1.57
N VAL A 23 5.33 -20.72 2.33
CA VAL A 23 6.19 -21.89 2.34
C VAL A 23 6.09 -22.56 3.71
N SER A 24 5.83 -23.87 3.74
CA SER A 24 5.59 -24.63 4.97
C SER A 24 6.09 -26.06 4.84
N ILE A 25 6.53 -26.67 5.94
CA ILE A 25 6.79 -28.13 6.02
C ILE A 25 5.51 -28.95 6.20
N ASP A 26 4.41 -28.31 6.60
CA ASP A 26 3.07 -28.90 6.72
C ASP A 26 2.16 -28.26 5.67
N SER A 27 1.77 -29.06 4.67
CA SER A 27 0.92 -28.58 3.56
C SER A 27 -0.51 -28.25 3.98
N LYS A 28 -1.07 -28.93 4.97
CA LYS A 28 -2.43 -28.67 5.47
C LYS A 28 -2.45 -27.35 6.21
N ARG A 29 -1.48 -27.15 7.11
CA ARG A 29 -1.31 -25.88 7.82
C ARG A 29 -1.00 -24.72 6.87
N GLY A 30 -0.15 -24.94 5.86
CA GLY A 30 0.18 -23.94 4.85
C GLY A 30 -1.05 -23.45 4.08
N ARG A 31 -1.90 -24.37 3.60
CA ARG A 31 -3.17 -24.02 2.93
C ARG A 31 -4.15 -23.33 3.86
N GLN A 32 -4.27 -23.78 5.10
CA GLN A 32 -5.15 -23.15 6.08
C GLN A 32 -4.72 -21.69 6.35
N LEU A 33 -3.42 -21.45 6.51
CA LEU A 33 -2.89 -20.09 6.66
C LEU A 33 -3.17 -19.24 5.43
N MET A 34 -2.99 -19.78 4.22
CA MET A 34 -3.32 -19.06 2.97
C MET A 34 -4.78 -18.60 2.99
N ASN A 35 -5.72 -19.52 3.23
CA ASN A 35 -7.15 -19.21 3.23
C ASN A 35 -7.55 -18.21 4.33
N GLN A 36 -6.84 -18.20 5.46
CA GLN A 36 -7.09 -17.27 6.56
C GLN A 36 -6.53 -15.87 6.30
N GLN A 37 -5.34 -15.77 5.70
CA GLN A 37 -4.63 -14.49 5.52
C GLN A 37 -5.04 -13.75 4.25
N LEU A 38 -5.38 -14.49 3.18
CA LEU A 38 -5.76 -13.90 1.89
C LEU A 38 -6.85 -12.80 2.02
N PRO A 39 -8.00 -13.02 2.71
CA PRO A 39 -9.01 -11.97 2.84
C PRO A 39 -8.56 -10.79 3.70
N LEU A 40 -7.69 -11.02 4.71
CA LEU A 40 -7.16 -9.94 5.56
C LEU A 40 -6.22 -9.03 4.76
N ILE A 41 -5.38 -9.63 3.92
CA ILE A 41 -4.46 -8.90 3.05
C ILE A 41 -5.24 -8.14 1.97
N GLN A 42 -6.26 -8.77 1.36
CA GLN A 42 -7.15 -8.08 0.41
C GLN A 42 -7.79 -6.85 1.07
N ASN A 43 -8.37 -7.00 2.26
CA ASN A 43 -9.00 -5.89 2.97
C ASN A 43 -8.01 -4.75 3.25
N ALA A 44 -6.78 -5.07 3.65
CA ALA A 44 -5.74 -4.07 3.88
C ALA A 44 -5.36 -3.33 2.58
N LEU A 45 -5.23 -4.03 1.46
CA LEU A 45 -4.97 -3.42 0.16
C LEU A 45 -6.15 -2.53 -0.29
N ASP A 46 -7.39 -2.97 -0.05
CA ASP A 46 -8.58 -2.18 -0.37
C ASP A 46 -8.69 -0.92 0.52
N GLU A 47 -8.28 -1.01 1.78
CA GLU A 47 -8.16 0.15 2.68
C GLU A 47 -7.13 1.16 2.16
N ILE A 48 -5.97 0.67 1.73
CA ILE A 48 -4.93 1.51 1.16
C ILE A 48 -5.43 2.22 -0.10
N GLU A 49 -6.07 1.50 -1.05
CA GLU A 49 -6.61 2.11 -2.25
C GLU A 49 -7.67 3.17 -1.91
N ARG A 50 -8.64 2.85 -1.05
CA ARG A 50 -9.69 3.82 -0.64
C ARG A 50 -9.12 5.09 -0.02
N ASN A 51 -8.07 4.97 0.78
CA ASN A 51 -7.51 6.08 1.56
C ASN A 51 -6.49 6.91 0.79
N TYR A 52 -5.67 6.28 -0.04
CA TYR A 52 -4.47 6.89 -0.61
C TYR A 52 -4.49 7.01 -2.14
N SER A 53 -5.53 6.52 -2.82
CA SER A 53 -5.68 6.71 -4.27
C SER A 53 -5.94 8.17 -4.62
N PRO A 54 -5.19 8.78 -5.56
CA PRO A 54 -5.49 10.12 -6.06
C PRO A 54 -6.72 10.15 -6.99
N PHE A 55 -7.26 8.98 -7.35
CA PHE A 55 -8.39 8.83 -8.29
C PHE A 55 -9.75 8.64 -7.60
N ILE A 56 -9.76 8.31 -6.30
CA ILE A 56 -10.98 8.16 -5.51
C ILE A 56 -11.35 9.51 -4.90
N ALA A 57 -12.52 10.03 -5.27
CA ALA A 57 -12.95 11.40 -4.95
C ALA A 57 -12.90 11.76 -3.46
N ASN A 58 -13.22 10.82 -2.57
CA ASN A 58 -13.26 11.04 -1.13
C ASN A 58 -12.06 10.46 -0.36
N SER A 59 -10.99 10.08 -1.07
CA SER A 59 -9.77 9.61 -0.42
C SER A 59 -9.12 10.72 0.41
N MET A 60 -8.27 10.35 1.36
CA MET A 60 -7.52 11.33 2.14
C MET A 60 -6.58 12.14 1.25
N VAL A 61 -5.97 11.50 0.25
CA VAL A 61 -5.13 12.18 -0.74
C VAL A 61 -5.93 13.23 -1.50
N ARG A 62 -7.11 12.88 -2.00
CA ARG A 62 -7.92 13.83 -2.78
C ARG A 62 -8.38 15.01 -1.94
N ARG A 63 -8.90 14.75 -0.74
CA ARG A 63 -9.28 15.81 0.21
C ARG A 63 -8.10 16.73 0.56
N PHE A 64 -6.91 16.16 0.76
CA PHE A 64 -5.71 16.93 1.03
C PHE A 64 -5.31 17.81 -0.18
N GLN A 65 -5.37 17.28 -1.40
CA GLN A 65 -5.16 18.03 -2.64
C GLN A 65 -6.15 19.21 -2.78
N GLU A 66 -7.39 19.03 -2.32
CA GLU A 66 -8.45 20.04 -2.30
C GLU A 66 -8.33 21.05 -1.15
N GLY A 67 -7.30 20.91 -0.30
CA GLY A 67 -6.95 21.88 0.72
C GLY A 67 -7.31 21.49 2.15
N ASP A 68 -7.85 20.30 2.38
CA ASP A 68 -8.11 19.78 3.73
C ASP A 68 -6.80 19.37 4.43
N LYS A 69 -6.09 20.38 4.97
CA LYS A 69 -4.83 20.18 5.69
C LYS A 69 -5.01 19.52 7.06
N SER A 70 -6.24 19.41 7.56
CA SER A 70 -6.51 18.80 8.88
C SER A 70 -6.10 17.33 8.94
N ILE A 71 -6.07 16.66 7.78
CA ILE A 71 -5.67 15.26 7.62
C ILE A 71 -4.25 15.02 8.15
N LEU A 72 -3.31 15.96 7.93
CA LEU A 72 -1.93 15.85 8.45
C LEU A 72 -1.86 15.86 9.98
N MET A 73 -2.85 16.45 10.65
CA MET A 73 -2.89 16.59 12.10
C MET A 73 -3.73 15.51 12.77
N THR A 74 -4.64 14.88 12.02
CA THR A 74 -5.65 13.95 12.56
C THR A 74 -5.39 12.51 12.16
N ASN A 75 -4.60 12.26 11.10
CA ASN A 75 -4.27 10.91 10.65
C ASN A 75 -2.74 10.70 10.68
N GLN A 76 -2.30 9.88 11.63
CA GLN A 76 -0.88 9.61 11.86
C GLN A 76 -0.21 8.83 10.71
N GLU A 77 -0.95 7.94 10.04
CA GLU A 77 -0.43 7.18 8.90
C GLU A 77 -0.19 8.12 7.71
N PHE A 78 -1.16 8.98 7.39
CA PHE A 78 -1.03 10.00 6.36
C PHE A 78 0.12 10.96 6.66
N GLN A 79 0.27 11.40 7.91
CA GLN A 79 1.42 12.20 8.35
C GLN A 79 2.74 11.47 8.10
N SER A 80 2.82 10.19 8.43
CA SER A 80 4.03 9.38 8.25
C SER A 80 4.38 9.21 6.77
N ILE A 81 3.39 8.96 5.92
CA ILE A 81 3.57 8.88 4.46
C ILE A 81 4.07 10.23 3.93
N TYR A 82 3.43 11.34 4.31
CA TYR A 82 3.82 12.68 3.89
C TYR A 82 5.28 13.01 4.26
N LEU A 83 5.69 12.69 5.49
CA LEU A 83 7.06 12.89 5.95
C LEU A 83 8.06 12.01 5.20
N ALA A 84 7.71 10.74 4.95
CA ALA A 84 8.56 9.80 4.23
C ALA A 84 8.78 10.22 2.78
N THR A 85 7.72 10.62 2.06
CA THR A 85 7.83 11.07 0.67
C THR A 85 8.58 12.40 0.56
N SER A 86 8.37 13.32 1.50
CA SER A 86 9.13 14.57 1.58
C SER A 86 10.62 14.32 1.83
N ALA A 87 10.95 13.38 2.73
CA ALA A 87 12.33 12.98 2.98
C ALA A 87 12.96 12.27 1.77
N ALA A 88 12.19 11.44 1.07
CA ALA A 88 12.63 10.76 -0.15
C ALA A 88 12.99 11.77 -1.25
N LYS A 89 12.18 12.82 -1.44
CA LYS A 89 12.50 13.92 -2.37
C LYS A 89 13.86 14.54 -2.10
N TYR A 90 14.11 14.94 -0.85
CA TYR A 90 15.40 15.51 -0.46
C TYR A 90 16.56 14.53 -0.68
N LYS A 91 16.43 13.29 -0.20
CA LYS A 91 17.50 12.27 -0.28
C LYS A 91 17.82 11.86 -1.70
N THR A 92 16.83 11.88 -2.59
CA THR A 92 16.99 11.50 -4.00
C THR A 92 17.35 12.68 -4.90
N LYS A 93 17.54 13.90 -4.35
CA LYS A 93 17.79 15.12 -5.12
C LYS A 93 16.71 15.32 -6.19
N ASP A 94 15.44 15.26 -5.76
CA ASP A 94 14.24 15.46 -6.58
C ASP A 94 13.99 14.37 -7.65
N LEU A 95 14.75 13.27 -7.69
CA LEU A 95 14.46 12.14 -8.58
C LEU A 95 13.16 11.41 -8.20
N PHE A 96 12.77 11.46 -6.94
CA PHE A 96 11.43 11.13 -6.48
C PHE A 96 10.76 12.42 -5.98
N ASP A 97 9.53 12.71 -6.40
CA ASP A 97 8.77 13.85 -5.89
C ASP A 97 7.27 13.51 -5.85
N SER A 98 6.70 13.39 -4.65
CA SER A 98 5.25 13.20 -4.47
C SER A 98 4.43 14.45 -4.85
N TYR A 99 5.06 15.52 -5.35
CA TYR A 99 4.41 16.70 -5.91
C TYR A 99 4.78 16.95 -7.39
N PHE A 100 5.37 15.98 -8.08
CA PHE A 100 5.88 16.14 -9.46
C PHE A 100 4.86 16.80 -10.42
N ASN A 101 3.57 16.49 -10.28
CA ASN A 101 2.49 17.03 -11.12
C ASN A 101 1.71 18.18 -10.45
N GLY A 102 2.33 18.92 -9.52
CA GLY A 102 1.73 20.07 -8.83
C GLY A 102 0.74 19.73 -7.70
N HIS A 103 0.38 18.47 -7.54
CA HIS A 103 -0.51 17.98 -6.49
C HIS A 103 0.16 16.85 -5.70
N PHE A 104 -0.20 16.71 -4.42
CA PHE A 104 0.32 15.62 -3.58
C PHE A 104 -0.18 14.28 -4.07
N ASP A 105 0.70 13.43 -4.57
CA ASP A 105 0.44 12.08 -5.04
C ASP A 105 1.52 11.13 -4.49
N PRO A 106 1.22 10.36 -3.43
CA PRO A 106 2.15 9.42 -2.84
C PRO A 106 2.12 8.04 -3.50
N THR A 107 1.47 7.87 -4.66
CA THR A 107 1.23 6.56 -5.29
C THR A 107 2.50 5.73 -5.45
N GLY A 108 3.58 6.33 -5.96
CA GLY A 108 4.87 5.65 -6.15
C GLY A 108 5.64 5.32 -4.85
N TYR A 109 5.13 5.72 -3.70
CA TYR A 109 5.64 5.29 -2.40
C TYR A 109 4.70 4.26 -1.76
N VAL A 110 3.39 4.47 -1.86
CA VAL A 110 2.36 3.62 -1.25
C VAL A 110 2.25 2.26 -1.96
N LYS A 111 2.43 2.23 -3.29
CA LYS A 111 2.28 1.00 -4.09
C LYS A 111 3.59 0.22 -4.27
N GLY A 112 4.74 0.81 -3.91
CA GLY A 112 6.09 0.31 -4.24
C GLY A 112 6.57 0.82 -5.59
#